data_AF-A0A9C8FY61-F1
#
_entry.id   AF-A0A9C8FY61-F1
#
_cell.length_a   1.000
_cell.length_b   1.000
_cell.length_c   1.000
_cell.angle_alpha   90.00
_cell.angle_beta   90.00
_cell.angle_gamma   90.00
#
_symmetry.space_group_name_H-M   'P 1'
#
loop_
_entity.id
_entity.type
_entity.pdbx_description
1 polymer ?
#
loop_
_entity_poly.entity_id
_entity_poly.type
_entity_poly.pdbx_seq_one_letter_code
_entity_poly.pdbx_strand_id
1 'polypeptide(L)' 'MQILFPEPQLAQLRRIASSQDRPVSELVRLAVDFWLSRYGAGDSGTVSEQPPVYSCGEVLKTSQELRDTAYSDQV' A
#
# COMPACT_ATOMS: atom_id res chain seq x y z
N MET A 1 3.28 -8.54 22.17
CA MET A 1 2.70 -7.65 21.14
C MET A 1 1.32 -7.22 21.59
N GLN A 2 1.03 -5.92 21.59
CA GLN A 2 -0.31 -5.39 21.84
C GLN A 2 -0.94 -5.02 20.50
N ILE A 3 -2.09 -5.62 20.17
CA ILE A 3 -2.85 -5.31 18.97
C ILE A 3 -4.06 -4.47 19.41
N LEU A 4 -4.16 -3.26 18.89
CA LEU A 4 -5.27 -2.36 19.18
C LEU A 4 -6.32 -2.53 18.09
N PHE A 5 -7.50 -3.01 18.48
CA PHE A 5 -8.66 -3.06 17.59
C PHE A 5 -9.59 -1.87 17.87
N PRO A 6 -10.20 -1.28 16.84
CA PRO A 6 -11.31 -0.35 17.03
C PRO A 6 -12.43 -1.00 17.85
N GLU A 7 -13.05 -0.22 18.74
CA GLU A 7 -14.13 -0.69 19.64
C GLU A 7 -15.24 -1.51 18.97
N PRO A 8 -15.82 -1.14 17.81
CA PRO A 8 -16.87 -1.95 17.19
C PRO A 8 -16.37 -3.35 16.78
N GLN A 9 -15.11 -3.47 16.35
CA GLN A 9 -14.52 -4.75 15.95
C GLN A 9 -14.19 -5.60 17.18
N LEU A 10 -13.70 -4.97 18.25
CA LEU A 10 -13.38 -5.64 19.49
C LEU A 10 -14.62 -6.17 20.22
N ALA A 11 -15.73 -5.42 20.21
CA ALA A 11 -17.02 -5.87 20.74
C ALA A 11 -17.53 -7.13 20.01
N GLN A 12 -17.41 -7.16 18.68
CA GLN A 12 -17.78 -8.33 17.88
C GLN A 12 -16.89 -9.54 18.18
N LEU A 13 -15.57 -9.34 18.26
CA LEU A 13 -14.61 -10.41 18.62
C LEU A 13 -14.91 -11.00 20.00
N ARG A 14 -15.20 -10.16 21.00
CA ARG A 14 -15.57 -10.62 22.35
C ARG A 14 -16.84 -11.47 22.33
N ARG A 15 -17.86 -11.04 21.58
CA ARG A 15 -19.12 -11.80 21.46
C ARG A 15 -18.89 -13.21 20.89
N ILE A 16 -18.05 -13.31 19.85
CA ILE A 16 -17.74 -14.60 19.22
C ILE A 16 -16.90 -15.47 20.17
N ALA A 17 -15.89 -14.89 20.82
CA ALA A 17 -15.07 -15.54 21.84
C ALA A 17 -15.92 -16.15 22.95
N SER A 18 -16.86 -15.38 23.50
CA SER A 18 -17.79 -15.86 24.53
C SER A 18 -18.69 -17.00 24.04
N SER A 19 -19.17 -16.96 22.78
CA SER A 19 -20.01 -18.04 22.24
C SER A 19 -19.28 -19.36 22.01
N GLN A 20 -17.96 -19.32 21.86
CA GLN A 20 -17.12 -20.49 21.59
C GLN A 20 -16.34 -20.96 22.82
N ASP A 21 -16.53 -20.30 23.97
CA ASP A 21 -15.77 -20.51 25.20
C ASP A 21 -14.24 -20.48 24.98
N ARG A 22 -13.79 -19.49 24.19
CA ARG A 22 -12.38 -19.32 23.83
C ARG A 22 -11.91 -17.90 24.11
N PRO A 23 -10.62 -17.68 24.42
CA PRO A 23 -10.09 -16.33 24.55
C PRO A 23 -9.98 -15.65 23.18
N VAL A 24 -10.15 -14.32 23.16
CA VAL A 24 -10.03 -13.49 21.94
C VAL A 24 -8.65 -13.67 21.28
N SER A 25 -7.59 -13.84 22.08
CA SER A 25 -6.22 -14.06 21.57
C SER A 25 -6.10 -15.32 20.73
N GLU A 26 -6.81 -16.40 21.09
CA GLU A 26 -6.80 -17.65 20.33
C GLU A 26 -7.53 -17.48 19.00
N LEU A 27 -8.68 -16.82 18.98
CA LEU A 27 -9.41 -16.51 17.75
C LEU A 27 -8.56 -15.68 16.78
N VAL A 28 -7.89 -14.64 17.29
CA VAL A 28 -7.00 -13.80 16.48
C VAL A 28 -5.85 -14.64 15.93
N ARG A 29 -5.23 -15.50 16.76
CA ARG A 29 -4.13 -16.37 16.31
C ARG A 29 -4.59 -17.31 15.19
N LEU A 30 -5.70 -18.02 15.39
CA LEU A 30 -6.23 -18.95 14.38
C LEU A 30 -6.62 -18.25 13.08
N ALA A 31 -7.18 -17.05 13.16
CA ALA A 31 -7.53 -16.26 11.97
C ALA A 31 -6.28 -15.83 11.20
N VAL A 32 -5.24 -15.39 11.90
CA VAL A 32 -3.95 -15.01 11.29
C VAL A 32 -3.25 -16.23 10.71
N ASP A 33 -3.20 -17.34 11.43
CA ASP A 33 -2.61 -18.60 10.96
C ASP A 33 -3.31 -19.08 9.68
N PHE A 34 -4.65 -19.04 9.66
CA PHE A 34 -5.43 -19.36 8.47
C PHE A 34 -5.09 -18.43 7.31
N TRP A 35 -5.05 -17.12 7.54
CA TRP A 35 -4.73 -16.14 6.51
C TRP A 35 -3.32 -16.34 5.94
N LEU A 36 -2.32 -16.56 6.80
CA LEU A 36 -0.93 -16.84 6.39
C LEU A 36 -0.82 -18.18 5.67
N SER A 37 -1.54 -19.22 6.09
CA SER A 37 -1.54 -20.49 5.36
C SER A 37 -2.12 -20.35 3.95
N ARG A 38 -3.11 -19.47 3.79
CA ARG A 38 -3.85 -19.28 2.53
C ARG A 38 -3.18 -18.30 1.58
N TYR A 39 -2.57 -17.23 2.11
CA TYR A 39 -2.03 -16.11 1.34
C TYR A 39 -0.54 -15.85 1.61
N GLY A 40 0.02 -16.35 2.71
CA GLY A 40 1.41 -16.13 3.10
C GLY A 40 2.44 -16.93 2.30
N ALA A 41 1.98 -17.89 1.48
CA ALA A 41 2.84 -18.61 0.53
C ALA A 41 2.96 -17.90 -0.84
N GLY A 42 2.29 -16.76 -1.04
CA GLY A 42 2.28 -16.02 -2.31
C GLY A 42 3.30 -14.89 -2.32
N ASP A 43 4.43 -15.13 -2.99
CA ASP A 43 5.44 -14.19 -3.44
C ASP A 43 5.90 -13.14 -2.43
N SER A 44 7.12 -13.34 -1.91
CA SER A 44 8.06 -12.22 -1.77
C SER A 44 8.31 -11.65 -3.18
N GLY A 45 7.28 -11.03 -3.75
CA GLY A 45 7.39 -10.25 -4.96
C GLY A 45 8.32 -9.13 -4.59
N THR A 46 9.59 -9.28 -4.93
CA THR A 46 10.44 -8.14 -5.21
C THR A 46 9.64 -7.29 -6.19
N VAL A 47 8.96 -6.28 -5.65
CA VAL A 47 8.28 -5.29 -6.46
C VAL A 47 9.41 -4.55 -7.14
N SER A 48 9.76 -4.99 -8.35
CA SER A 48 10.60 -4.21 -9.23
C SER A 48 9.72 -3.07 -9.70
N GLU A 49 9.62 -2.02 -8.88
CA GLU A 49 9.07 -0.74 -9.29
C GLU A 49 10.04 -0.19 -10.34
N GLN A 50 9.81 -0.55 -11.60
CA GLN A 50 10.46 0.17 -12.69
C GLN A 50 9.85 1.57 -12.71
N PRO A 51 10.66 2.64 -12.56
CA PRO A 51 10.14 3.99 -12.62
C PRO A 51 9.49 4.17 -13.99
N PRO A 52 8.29 4.78 -14.07
CA PRO A 52 7.66 5.05 -15.35
C PRO A 52 8.58 5.95 -16.18
N VAL A 53 9.07 5.43 -17.30
CA VAL A 53 9.87 6.20 -18.25
C VAL A 53 8.91 7.03 -19.09
N TYR A 54 8.81 8.32 -18.77
CA TYR A 54 8.06 9.27 -19.57
C TYR A 54 8.93 9.74 -20.75
N SER A 55 8.49 9.46 -21.97
CA SER A 55 9.08 10.06 -23.16
C SER A 55 8.52 11.47 -23.34
N CYS A 56 9.19 12.47 -22.76
CA CYS A 56 8.80 13.88 -22.85
C CYS A 56 9.04 14.52 -24.24
N GLY A 57 9.21 13.71 -25.28
CA GLY A 57 9.53 14.16 -26.63
C GLY A 57 10.96 14.63 -26.77
N GLU A 58 11.28 15.19 -27.94
CA GLU A 58 12.61 15.72 -28.24
C GLU A 58 12.78 17.13 -27.64
N VAL A 59 13.99 17.40 -27.14
CA VAL A 59 14.34 18.74 -26.65
C VAL A 59 14.55 19.64 -27.86
N LEU A 60 13.56 20.49 -28.15
CA LEU A 60 13.56 21.37 -29.33
C LEU A 60 14.55 22.54 -29.23
N LYS A 61 14.91 22.94 -27.99
CA LYS A 61 15.75 24.11 -27.72
C LYS A 61 16.72 23.85 -26.58
N THR A 62 17.94 24.33 -26.74
CA THR A 62 18.94 24.27 -25.67
C THR A 62 18.62 25.27 -24.57
N SER A 63 19.10 25.03 -23.35
CA SER A 63 18.79 25.87 -22.17
C SER A 63 19.17 27.34 -22.34
N GLN A 64 20.18 27.62 -23.17
CA GLN A 64 20.65 28.98 -23.46
C GLN A 64 19.66 29.76 -24.34
N GLU A 65 18.94 29.08 -25.23
CA GLU A 65 18.01 29.67 -26.20
C GLU A 65 16.61 29.91 -25.62
N LEU A 66 16.30 29.37 -24.44
CA LEU A 66 14.96 29.43 -23.83
C LEU A 66 14.52 30.87 -23.53
N ARG A 67 15.46 31.71 -23.07
CA ARG A 67 15.16 33.11 -22.72
C ARG A 67 14.68 33.87 -23.95
N ASP A 68 15.47 33.82 -25.01
CA ASP A 68 15.20 34.60 -26.22
C ASP A 68 13.92 34.10 -26.92
N THR A 69 13.72 32.77 -26.95
CA THR A 69 12.50 32.16 -27.48
C THR A 69 11.25 32.59 -26.71
N ALA A 70 11.32 32.67 -25.38
CA ALA A 70 10.17 33.07 -24.55
C ALA A 70 9.76 34.54 -24.77
N TYR A 71 10.70 35.41 -25.14
CA TYR A 71 10.42 36.82 -25.42
C TYR A 71 10.06 37.08 -26.89
N SER A 72 10.47 36.22 -27.83
CA SER A 72 10.10 36.34 -29.24
C SER A 72 8.64 35.96 -29.53
N ASP A 73 7.99 35.21 -28.65
CA ASP A 73 6.61 34.71 -28.80
C ASP A 73 5.55 35.73 -28.30
N GLN A 74 5.96 36.88 -27.77
CA GLN A 74 5.08 37.93 -27.22
C GLN A 74 4.80 39.10 -28.20
N VAL A 75 5.05 38.92 -29.50
CA VAL A 75 4.83 39.94 -30.55
C VAL A 75 3.68 39.57 -31.48
#